data_AF-A0A517DXS8-F1
#
_entry.id   AF-A0A517DXS8-F1
#
_cell.length_a   1.000
_cell.length_b   1.000
_cell.length_c   1.000
_cell.angle_alpha   90.00
_cell.angle_beta   90.00
_cell.angle_gamma   90.00
#
_symmetry.space_group_name_H-M   'P 1'
#
loop_
_entity.id
_entity.type
_entity.pdbx_description
1 polymer ?
#
loop_
_entity_poly.entity_id
_entity_poly.type
_entity_poly.pdbx_seq_one_letter_code
_entity_poly.pdbx_strand_id
1 'polypeptide(L)'
;MATFQSMITGRNCKPNPVVQLVPSQSLTAGHFLLQVEPAIRHGIRELENTSTRHAMTELALMSYLMGMGFEYRTAKVIVESWETDDSLLAQGLLCE
;
A
#
# COMPACT_ATOMS: atom_id res chain seq x y z
N MET A 1 10.14 22.22 13.90
CA MET A 1 9.21 21.24 13.31
C MET A 1 8.86 21.70 11.92
N ALA A 2 9.37 21.02 10.89
CA ALA A 2 9.16 21.42 9.50
C ALA A 2 7.86 20.82 8.98
N THR A 3 6.94 21.68 8.56
CA THR A 3 5.63 21.32 8.00
C THR A 3 5.81 20.61 6.66
N PHE A 4 5.05 19.55 6.42
CA PHE A 4 5.08 18.67 5.24
C PHE A 4 5.11 19.42 3.89
N GLN A 5 4.54 20.63 3.85
CA GLN A 5 4.56 21.54 2.71
C GLN A 5 5.96 21.95 2.22
N SER A 6 6.96 22.02 3.11
CA SER A 6 8.32 22.45 2.77
C SER A 6 9.12 21.43 1.97
N MET A 7 8.71 20.16 1.94
CA MET A 7 9.46 19.08 1.27
C MET A 7 9.07 18.92 -0.22
N ILE A 8 8.02 19.61 -0.68
CA ILE A 8 7.46 19.42 -2.03
C ILE A 8 7.92 20.53 -3.00
N THR A 9 8.47 21.64 -2.49
CA THR A 9 8.79 22.84 -3.28
C THR A 9 10.04 22.74 -4.16
N GLY A 10 10.82 21.65 -4.05
CA GLY A 10 12.11 21.50 -4.73
C GLY A 10 12.15 20.52 -5.91
N ARG A 11 11.06 19.80 -6.20
CA ARG A 11 11.07 18.81 -7.29
C ARG A 11 10.56 19.44 -8.57
N ASN A 12 11.48 19.83 -9.44
CA ASN A 12 11.20 20.15 -10.84
C ASN A 12 10.85 18.85 -11.58
N CYS A 13 9.67 18.28 -11.28
CA CYS A 13 9.14 17.09 -11.92
C CYS A 13 8.68 17.51 -13.32
N LYS A 14 9.51 17.23 -14.32
CA LYS A 14 9.03 17.18 -15.72
C LYS A 14 7.78 16.30 -15.73
N PRO A 15 6.66 16.73 -16.35
CA PRO A 15 5.49 15.87 -16.45
C PRO A 15 5.88 14.61 -17.21
N ASN A 16 5.85 13.46 -16.53
CA ASN A 16 6.10 12.18 -17.18
C ASN A 16 5.06 11.97 -18.29
N PRO A 17 5.46 11.45 -19.46
CA PRO A 17 4.51 11.15 -20.52
C PRO A 17 3.47 10.15 -19.98
N VAL A 18 2.20 10.56 -20.02
CA VAL A 18 1.07 9.71 -19.63
C VAL A 18 0.96 8.60 -20.66
N VAL A 19 1.37 7.39 -20.29
CA VAL A 19 1.21 6.21 -21.14
C VAL A 19 -0.27 5.82 -21.12
N GLN A 20 -1.04 6.17 -22.15
CA GLN A 20 -2.43 5.74 -22.30
C GLN A 20 -2.49 4.29 -22.78
N LEU A 21 -2.88 3.38 -21.91
CA LEU A 21 -3.13 1.96 -22.26
C LEU A 21 -4.63 1.67 -22.52
N VAL A 22 -5.54 2.61 -22.22
CA VAL A 22 -7.00 2.43 -22.33
C VAL A 22 -7.67 3.75 -22.74
N PRO A 23 -8.74 3.76 -23.57
CA PRO A 23 -9.46 4.99 -23.89
C PRO A 23 -10.10 5.56 -22.62
N SER A 24 -9.96 6.87 -22.41
CA SER A 24 -10.73 7.69 -21.44
C SER A 24 -10.19 7.87 -20.02
N GLN A 25 -9.02 7.35 -19.64
CA GLN A 25 -8.47 7.61 -18.29
C GLN A 25 -7.02 8.09 -18.36
N SER A 26 -6.73 9.28 -17.82
CA SER A 26 -5.35 9.72 -17.64
C SER A 26 -4.75 8.93 -16.47
N LEU A 27 -3.74 8.11 -16.78
CA LEU A 27 -2.96 7.34 -15.81
C LEU A 27 -2.05 8.28 -15.00
N THR A 28 -2.66 9.11 -14.16
CA THR A 28 -1.93 10.03 -13.29
C THR A 28 -1.43 9.30 -12.05
N ALA A 29 -0.24 9.67 -11.58
CA ALA A 29 0.31 9.13 -10.34
C ALA A 29 -0.67 9.30 -9.16
N GLY A 30 -1.39 10.42 -9.10
CA GLY A 30 -2.39 10.68 -8.06
C GLY A 30 -3.55 9.68 -8.08
N HIS A 31 -4.03 9.27 -9.25
CA HIS A 31 -5.10 8.26 -9.35
C HIS A 31 -4.66 6.92 -8.76
N PHE A 32 -3.46 6.43 -9.11
CA PHE A 32 -2.95 5.18 -8.57
C PHE A 32 -2.63 5.25 -7.08
N LEU A 33 -2.09 6.37 -6.61
CA LEU A 33 -1.85 6.59 -5.18
C LEU A 33 -3.16 6.50 -4.40
N LEU A 34 -4.24 7.13 -4.87
CA LEU A 34 -5.55 7.04 -4.23
C LEU A 34 -6.11 5.62 -4.20
N GLN A 35 -5.79 4.79 -5.20
CA GLN A 35 -6.22 3.39 -5.20
C GLN A 35 -5.54 2.59 -4.08
N VAL A 36 -4.24 2.78 -3.84
CA VAL A 36 -3.48 2.03 -2.81
C VAL A 36 -3.49 2.69 -1.43
N GLU A 37 -3.93 3.94 -1.34
CA GLU A 37 -3.98 4.74 -0.11
C GLU A 37 -4.60 4.00 1.10
N PRO A 38 -5.71 3.22 0.95
CA PRO A 38 -6.26 2.47 2.08
C PRO A 38 -5.28 1.44 2.67
N ALA A 39 -4.51 0.75 1.82
CA ALA A 39 -3.49 -0.20 2.27
C ALA A 39 -2.32 0.52 2.94
N ILE A 40 -1.85 1.64 2.36
CA ILE A 40 -0.78 2.48 2.96
C ILE A 40 -1.17 2.94 4.36
N ARG A 41 -2.38 3.46 4.52
CA ARG A 41 -2.89 3.92 5.82
C ARG A 41 -3.03 2.79 6.83
N HIS A 42 -3.34 1.58 6.38
CA HIS A 42 -3.38 0.40 7.24
C HIS A 42 -1.96 0.05 7.72
N GLY A 43 -1.00 -0.12 6.81
CA GLY A 43 0.39 -0.42 7.18
C GLY A 43 1.00 0.63 8.12
N ILE A 44 0.72 1.92 7.92
CA ILE A 44 1.18 2.98 8.84
C ILE A 44 0.58 2.83 10.24
N ARG A 45 -0.69 2.43 10.34
CA ARG A 45 -1.34 2.19 11.63
C ARG A 45 -0.75 0.96 12.33
N GLU A 46 -0.47 -0.10 11.58
CA GLU A 46 0.11 -1.31 12.14
C GLU A 46 1.52 -1.07 12.68
N LEU A 47 2.31 -0.17 12.08
CA LEU A 47 3.60 0.24 12.61
C LEU A 47 3.55 0.79 14.05
N GLU A 48 2.40 1.26 14.54
CA GLU A 48 2.26 1.73 15.92
C GLU A 48 2.20 0.58 16.93
N ASN A 49 1.78 -0.61 16.50
CA ASN A 49 1.48 -1.75 17.37
C ASN A 49 2.34 -2.99 17.08
N THR A 50 2.91 -3.12 15.88
CA THR A 50 3.60 -4.32 15.40
C THR A 50 4.99 -4.02 14.85
N SER A 51 5.73 -5.07 14.50
CA SER A 51 7.05 -4.92 13.88
C SER A 51 6.97 -4.28 12.49
N THR A 52 8.00 -3.50 12.13
CA THR A 52 8.09 -2.91 10.78
C THR A 52 8.03 -3.95 9.66
N ARG A 53 8.55 -5.16 9.91
CA ARG A 53 8.50 -6.25 8.94
C ARG A 53 7.05 -6.71 8.71
N HIS A 54 6.28 -6.88 9.78
CA HIS A 54 4.89 -7.30 9.75
C HIS A 54 4.05 -6.30 8.95
N ALA A 55 4.00 -5.04 9.41
CA ALA A 55 3.19 -3.99 8.79
C ALA A 55 3.51 -3.76 7.29
N MET A 56 4.80 -3.85 6.92
CA MET A 56 5.20 -3.72 5.51
C MET A 56 4.84 -4.95 4.67
N THR A 57 4.82 -6.14 5.28
CA THR A 57 4.41 -7.38 4.60
C THR A 57 2.92 -7.35 4.31
N GLU A 58 2.11 -6.98 5.29
CA GLU A 58 0.66 -6.81 5.10
C GLU A 58 0.34 -5.75 4.06
N LEU A 59 1.00 -4.59 4.13
CA LEU A 59 0.88 -3.53 3.12
C LEU A 59 1.14 -4.06 1.71
N ALA A 60 2.22 -4.82 1.53
CA ALA A 60 2.59 -5.38 0.24
C ALA A 60 1.57 -6.41 -0.26
N LEU A 61 1.11 -7.31 0.62
CA LEU A 61 0.13 -8.35 0.27
C LEU A 61 -1.23 -7.74 -0.08
N MET A 62 -1.73 -6.79 0.72
CA MET A 62 -2.98 -6.08 0.41
C MET A 62 -2.87 -5.34 -0.93
N SER A 63 -1.76 -4.63 -1.18
CA SER A 63 -1.55 -3.90 -2.43
C SER A 63 -1.50 -4.84 -3.64
N TYR A 64 -0.91 -6.02 -3.48
CA TYR A 64 -0.88 -7.06 -4.52
C TYR A 64 -2.27 -7.61 -4.82
N LEU A 65 -3.06 -7.96 -3.80
CA LEU A 65 -4.44 -8.41 -3.96
C LEU A 65 -5.30 -7.33 -4.63
N MET A 66 -5.13 -6.07 -4.24
CA MET A 66 -5.81 -4.95 -4.89
C MET A 66 -5.44 -4.82 -6.38
N GLY A 67 -4.16 -5.03 -6.72
CA GLY A 67 -3.70 -5.09 -8.11
C GLY A 67 -4.27 -6.26 -8.92
N MET A 68 -4.69 -7.35 -8.26
CA MET A 68 -5.41 -8.47 -8.88
C MET A 68 -6.93 -8.24 -9.02
N GLY A 69 -7.44 -7.10 -8.53
CA GLY A 69 -8.85 -6.72 -8.65
C GLY A 69 -9.68 -6.97 -7.39
N PHE A 70 -9.06 -7.32 -6.26
CA PHE A 70 -9.79 -7.39 -4.98
C PHE A 70 -10.02 -5.99 -4.40
N GLU A 71 -11.23 -5.74 -3.90
CA GLU A 71 -11.51 -4.55 -3.09
C GLU A 71 -10.66 -4.55 -1.81
N TYR A 72 -10.23 -3.37 -1.34
CA TYR A 72 -9.38 -3.25 -0.14
C TYR A 72 -9.90 -4.03 1.08
N ARG A 73 -11.22 -4.00 1.34
CA ARG A 73 -11.81 -4.73 2.47
C ARG A 73 -11.63 -6.24 2.34
N THR A 74 -11.79 -6.76 1.12
CA THR A 74 -11.59 -8.19 0.84
C THR A 74 -10.11 -8.55 0.95
N ALA A 75 -9.23 -7.71 0.38
CA ALA A 75 -7.78 -7.88 0.49
C ALA A 75 -7.32 -7.93 1.95
N LYS A 76 -7.80 -7.00 2.78
CA LYS A 76 -7.50 -6.96 4.22
C LYS A 76 -7.95 -8.25 4.93
N VAL A 77 -9.20 -8.68 4.75
CA VAL A 77 -9.71 -9.90 5.40
C VAL A 77 -8.93 -11.14 4.98
N ILE A 78 -8.52 -11.23 3.71
CA ILE A 78 -7.66 -12.34 3.24
C ILE A 78 -6.32 -12.32 3.97
N VAL A 79 -5.66 -11.15 4.04
CA VAL A 79 -4.35 -11.03 4.70
C VAL A 79 -4.46 -11.33 6.20
N GLU A 80 -5.44 -10.77 6.91
CA GLU A 80 -5.69 -11.04 8.33
C GLU A 80 -5.98 -12.53 8.58
N SER A 81 -6.65 -13.22 7.64
CA SER A 81 -6.90 -14.65 7.79
C SER A 81 -5.61 -15.50 7.81
N TRP A 82 -4.54 -15.00 7.19
CA TRP A 82 -3.24 -15.69 7.13
C TRP A 82 -2.41 -15.54 8.40
N GLU A 83 -2.74 -14.62 9.29
CA GLU A 83 -2.08 -14.49 10.60
C GLU A 83 -2.31 -15.72 11.49
N THR A 84 -3.36 -16.50 11.21
CA THR A 84 -3.65 -17.75 11.92
C THR A 84 -2.97 -18.97 11.30
N ASP A 85 -2.22 -18.81 10.21
CA ASP A 85 -1.51 -19.90 9.54
C ASP A 85 -0.17 -20.19 10.25
N ASP A 86 -0.10 -21.34 10.93
CA ASP A 86 1.08 -21.83 11.65
C ASP A 86 2.37 -21.82 10.81
N SER A 87 2.26 -22.01 9.49
CA SER A 87 3.41 -22.03 8.58
C SER A 87 3.99 -20.65 8.28
N LEU A 88 3.15 -19.61 8.30
CA LEU A 88 3.54 -18.21 8.13
C LEU A 88 4.01 -17.61 9.45
N LEU A 89 3.43 -18.08 10.57
CA LEU A 89 3.91 -17.79 11.91
C LEU A 89 5.34 -18.31 12.12
N ALA A 90 5.62 -19.55 11.71
CA ALA A 90 6.96 -20.14 11.80
C ALA A 90 8.03 -19.37 10.99
N GLN A 91 7.62 -18.61 9.97
CA GLN A 91 8.51 -17.82 9.12
C GLN A 91 8.65 -16.36 9.59
N GLY A 92 7.89 -15.94 10.60
CA GLY A 92 7.92 -14.57 11.13
C GLY A 92 7.51 -13.51 10.10
N LEU A 93 6.70 -13.89 9.12
CA LEU A 93 6.28 -13.01 8.01
C LEU A 93 5.02 -12.21 8.35
N LEU A 94 4.14 -12.79 9.17
CA LEU A 94 2.89 -12.19 9.65
C LEU A 94 2.74 -12.33 11.18
N CYS A 95 3.82 -12.63 11.90
CA CYS A 95 3.80 -12.57 13.37
C CYS A 95 3.92 -11.13 13.88
N GLU A 96 3.22 -10.82 14.97
CA GLU A 96 3.46 -9.66 15.83
C GLU A 96 4.87 -9.70 16.46
#